data_AF-G2KQ10-F1
#
_entry.id   AF-G2KQ10-F1
#
_cell.length_a   1.000
_cell.length_b   1.000
_cell.length_c   1.000
_cell.angle_alpha   90.00
_cell.angle_beta   90.00
_cell.angle_gamma   90.00
#
_symmetry.space_group_name_H-M   'P 1'
#
loop_
_entity.id
_entity.type
_entity.pdbx_description
1 polymer ?
#
loop_
_entity_poly.entity_id
_entity_poly.type
_entity_poly.pdbx_seq_one_letter_code
_entity_poly.pdbx_strand_id
1 'polypeptide(L)'
;MPTMTFIMKDGTPKVVDAPNGLSVMEIAQKHDIEQIEGACGGSLACATCHVYVHPDWWDKVLPDTGDVSMEEEDMLDLAFDLQKTSRLSCQIMMRDELDGLVVALPGSNPAWS
;
A
#
# COMPACT_ATOMS: atom_id res chain seq x y z
N MET A 1 5.84 7.40 -17.04
CA MET A 1 4.77 6.64 -16.36
C MET A 1 5.46 6.02 -15.17
N PRO A 2 4.99 6.29 -13.94
CA PRO A 2 5.67 5.78 -12.75
C PRO A 2 5.64 4.26 -12.73
N THR A 3 6.59 3.69 -12.00
CA THR A 3 6.60 2.28 -11.65
C THR A 3 6.55 2.13 -10.14
N MET A 4 6.16 0.94 -9.67
CA MET A 4 6.24 0.62 -8.25
C MET A 4 6.58 -0.86 -8.05
N THR A 5 7.04 -1.20 -6.85
CA THR A 5 7.43 -2.57 -6.48
C THR A 5 6.55 -3.08 -5.35
N PHE A 6 5.96 -4.25 -5.56
CA PHE A 6 5.35 -5.06 -4.50
C PHE A 6 6.33 -6.15 -4.06
N ILE A 7 6.65 -6.21 -2.77
CA ILE A 7 7.35 -7.37 -2.18
C ILE A 7 6.31 -8.40 -1.79
N MET A 8 6.31 -9.51 -2.53
CA MET A 8 5.38 -10.62 -2.34
C MET A 8 5.66 -11.35 -1.01
N LYS A 9 4.73 -12.21 -0.56
CA LYS A 9 4.86 -12.94 0.71
C LYS A 9 6.12 -13.83 0.80
N ASP A 10 6.59 -14.33 -0.33
CA ASP A 10 7.83 -15.12 -0.44
C ASP A 10 9.11 -14.25 -0.50
N GLY A 11 8.97 -12.92 -0.42
CA GLY A 11 10.04 -11.95 -0.51
C GLY A 11 10.41 -11.54 -1.95
N THR A 12 9.79 -12.13 -2.98
CA THR A 12 10.10 -11.81 -4.36
C THR A 12 9.58 -10.41 -4.72
N PRO A 13 10.39 -9.53 -5.34
CA PRO A 13 9.92 -8.25 -5.84
C PRO A 13 9.15 -8.42 -7.16
N LYS A 14 8.00 -7.77 -7.27
CA LYS A 14 7.21 -7.62 -8.50
C LYS A 14 7.11 -6.15 -8.87
N VAL A 15 7.84 -5.74 -9.90
CA VAL A 15 7.81 -4.37 -10.45
C VAL A 15 6.67 -4.27 -11.46
N VAL A 16 5.87 -3.21 -11.36
CA VAL A 16 4.70 -3.00 -12.22
C VAL A 16 4.56 -1.54 -12.65
N ASP A 17 3.85 -1.32 -13.76
CA ASP A 17 3.41 0.01 -14.17
C ASP A 17 2.38 0.57 -13.19
N ALA A 18 2.59 1.80 -12.74
CA ALA A 18 1.78 2.46 -11.73
C ALA A 18 1.35 3.87 -12.20
N PRO A 19 0.36 3.98 -13.10
CA PRO A 19 -0.10 5.27 -13.61
C PRO A 19 -0.59 6.20 -12.51
N ASN A 20 -0.30 7.50 -12.65
CA ASN A 20 -0.84 8.52 -11.75
C ASN A 20 -2.37 8.50 -11.70
N GLY A 21 -2.91 8.89 -10.55
CA GLY A 21 -4.35 8.97 -10.31
C GLY A 21 -5.03 7.65 -9.97
N LEU A 22 -4.30 6.54 -9.97
CA LEU A 22 -4.75 5.27 -9.38
C LEU A 22 -4.21 5.13 -7.96
N SER A 23 -5.00 4.50 -7.09
CA SER A 23 -4.52 4.03 -5.80
C SER A 23 -3.59 2.83 -5.94
N VAL A 24 -2.73 2.59 -4.95
CA VAL A 24 -1.88 1.38 -4.90
C VAL A 24 -2.74 0.11 -4.90
N MET A 25 -3.92 0.14 -4.29
CA MET A 25 -4.89 -0.96 -4.32
C MET A 25 -5.40 -1.26 -5.74
N GLU A 26 -5.80 -0.24 -6.51
CA GLU A 26 -6.26 -0.43 -7.89
C GLU A 26 -5.13 -0.94 -8.80
N ILE A 27 -3.89 -0.50 -8.55
CA ILE A 27 -2.70 -1.00 -9.25
C ILE A 27 -2.46 -2.47 -8.93
N ALA A 28 -2.56 -2.87 -7.66
CA ALA A 28 -2.44 -4.26 -7.25
C ALA A 28 -3.48 -5.14 -7.97
N GLN A 29 -4.74 -4.72 -8.02
CA GLN A 29 -5.81 -5.43 -8.74
C GLN A 29 -5.54 -5.53 -10.24
N LYS A 30 -5.10 -4.43 -10.87
CA LYS A 30 -4.78 -4.38 -12.31
C LYS A 30 -3.65 -5.34 -12.72
N HIS A 31 -2.78 -5.71 -11.79
CA HIS A 31 -1.64 -6.60 -12.00
C HIS A 31 -1.81 -7.96 -11.31
N ASP A 32 -3.04 -8.36 -11.00
CA ASP A 32 -3.38 -9.67 -10.42
C ASP A 32 -2.64 -9.99 -9.11
N ILE A 33 -2.48 -9.00 -8.23
CA ILE A 33 -1.95 -9.18 -6.86
C ILE A 33 -3.14 -9.44 -5.93
N GLU A 34 -3.68 -10.66 -6.02
CA GLU A 34 -4.94 -11.06 -5.35
C GLU A 34 -4.92 -10.95 -3.83
N GLN A 35 -3.73 -10.94 -3.21
CA GLN A 35 -3.60 -10.79 -1.75
C GLN A 35 -3.97 -9.39 -1.24
N ILE A 36 -4.00 -8.40 -2.13
CA ILE A 36 -4.49 -7.05 -1.85
C ILE A 36 -5.90 -6.99 -2.44
N GLU A 37 -6.88 -7.45 -1.67
CA GLU A 37 -8.24 -7.68 -2.16
C GLU A 37 -9.00 -6.37 -2.37
N GLY A 38 -8.95 -5.46 -1.39
CA GLY A 38 -9.73 -4.21 -1.43
C GLY A 38 -11.25 -4.44 -1.46
N ALA A 39 -11.77 -5.27 -0.55
CA ALA A 39 -13.15 -5.77 -0.58
C ALA A 39 -14.25 -4.69 -0.54
N CYS A 40 -13.97 -3.52 0.04
CA CYS A 40 -14.90 -2.38 0.06
C CYS A 40 -14.76 -1.43 -1.16
N GLY A 41 -13.94 -1.79 -2.15
CA GLY A 41 -13.69 -0.96 -3.34
C GLY A 41 -13.00 0.36 -3.03
N GLY A 42 -12.22 0.45 -1.95
CA GLY A 42 -11.51 1.67 -1.55
C GLY A 42 -12.32 2.66 -0.71
N SER A 43 -13.54 2.29 -0.28
CA SER A 43 -14.43 3.15 0.50
C SER A 43 -14.07 3.29 1.99
N LEU A 44 -12.82 2.97 2.37
CA LEU A 44 -12.33 3.01 3.76
C LEU A 44 -13.22 2.25 4.76
N ALA A 45 -13.74 1.09 4.36
CA ALA A 45 -14.68 0.30 5.15
C ALA A 45 -14.20 -1.16 5.38
N CYS A 46 -12.94 -1.45 5.09
CA CYS A 46 -12.30 -2.74 5.34
C CYS A 46 -10.78 -2.57 5.44
N ALA A 47 -10.08 -3.61 5.90
CA ALA A 47 -8.62 -3.64 5.98
C ALA A 47 -7.94 -4.56 4.94
N THR A 48 -8.68 -5.11 3.97
CA THR A 48 -8.13 -6.15 3.06
C THR A 48 -7.22 -5.61 1.94
N CYS A 49 -6.96 -4.30 1.92
CA CYS A 49 -5.97 -3.66 1.05
C CYS A 49 -4.69 -3.27 1.81
N HIS A 50 -4.51 -3.79 3.01
CA HIS A 50 -3.37 -3.51 3.88
C HIS A 50 -2.02 -3.86 3.20
N VAL A 51 -1.05 -2.96 3.34
CA VAL A 51 0.34 -3.11 2.91
C VAL A 51 1.30 -2.53 3.95
N TYR A 52 2.56 -2.94 3.91
CA TYR A 52 3.65 -2.24 4.59
C TYR A 52 4.36 -1.32 3.61
N VAL A 53 4.52 -0.05 3.98
CA VAL A 53 5.26 0.93 3.19
C VAL A 53 6.75 0.86 3.56
N HIS A 54 7.63 0.88 2.57
CA HIS A 54 9.06 0.97 2.85
C HIS A 54 9.39 2.30 3.56
N PRO A 55 10.20 2.32 4.64
CA PRO A 55 10.44 3.52 5.45
C PRO A 55 10.85 4.77 4.68
N ASP A 56 11.74 4.64 3.68
CA ASP A 56 12.18 5.75 2.81
C ASP A 56 11.04 6.44 2.02
N TRP A 57 9.86 5.80 1.96
CA TRP A 57 8.68 6.30 1.27
C TRP A 57 7.61 6.84 2.22
N TRP A 58 7.75 6.63 3.54
CA TRP A 58 6.72 6.95 4.52
C TRP A 58 6.24 8.39 4.38
N ASP A 59 7.16 9.36 4.48
CA ASP A 59 6.83 10.79 4.40
C ASP A 59 6.19 11.18 3.06
N LYS A 60 6.51 10.45 1.99
CA LYS A 60 5.98 10.72 0.65
C LYS A 60 4.59 10.14 0.43
N VAL A 61 4.22 9.07 1.11
CA VAL A 61 2.88 8.46 0.94
C VAL A 61 1.83 9.07 1.87
N LEU A 62 2.23 9.98 2.75
CA LEU A 62 1.29 10.71 3.59
C LEU A 62 0.36 11.57 2.71
N PRO A 63 -0.92 11.71 3.10
CA PRO A 63 -1.83 12.65 2.48
C PRO A 63 -1.38 14.09 2.75
N ASP A 64 -1.97 15.07 2.04
CA ASP A 64 -1.63 16.50 2.20
C ASP A 64 -1.89 17.04 3.61
N THR A 65 -2.70 16.34 4.41
CA THR A 65 -2.92 16.64 5.83
C THR A 65 -1.69 16.36 6.70
N GLY A 66 -0.71 15.63 6.18
CA GLY A 66 0.57 15.35 6.82
C GLY A 66 0.61 14.14 7.74
N ASP A 67 -0.52 13.45 7.94
CA ASP A 67 -0.63 12.27 8.80
C ASP A 67 -1.73 11.31 8.29
N VAL A 68 -1.66 10.06 8.73
CA VAL A 68 -2.71 9.04 8.50
C VAL A 68 -3.99 9.47 9.20
N SER A 69 -5.15 9.32 8.56
CA SER A 69 -6.42 9.75 9.18
C SER A 69 -6.85 8.78 10.27
N MET A 70 -7.59 9.28 11.27
CA MET A 70 -8.11 8.43 12.35
C MET A 70 -9.01 7.30 11.81
N GLU A 71 -9.78 7.56 10.75
CA GLU A 71 -10.62 6.53 10.12
C GLU A 71 -9.78 5.44 9.46
N GLU A 72 -8.62 5.77 8.89
CA GLU A 72 -7.68 4.77 8.36
C GLU A 72 -7.04 3.97 9.50
N GLU A 73 -6.64 4.63 10.59
CA GLU A 73 -6.11 3.97 11.79
C GLU A 73 -7.12 2.99 12.42
N ASP A 74 -8.37 3.41 12.59
CA ASP A 74 -9.47 2.58 13.11
C ASP A 74 -9.68 1.31 12.27
N MET A 75 -9.53 1.41 10.95
CA MET A 75 -9.62 0.25 10.06
C MET A 75 -8.35 -0.62 10.14
N LEU A 76 -7.17 -0.02 10.26
CA LEU A 76 -5.89 -0.72 10.41
C LEU A 76 -5.83 -1.54 11.70
N ASP A 77 -6.50 -1.14 12.78
CA ASP A 77 -6.61 -1.93 14.01
C ASP A 77 -7.26 -3.31 13.79
N LEU A 78 -8.04 -3.46 12.72
CA LEU A 78 -8.65 -4.73 12.31
C LEU A 78 -7.76 -5.55 11.37
N ALA A 79 -6.62 -5.00 10.93
CA ALA A 79 -5.72 -5.63 9.98
C ALA A 79 -4.93 -6.78 10.63
N PHE A 80 -4.67 -7.81 9.82
CA PHE A 80 -3.77 -8.89 10.20
C PHE A 80 -2.32 -8.40 10.15
N ASP A 81 -1.52 -8.76 11.16
CA ASP A 81 -0.06 -8.48 11.19
C ASP A 81 0.26 -6.98 11.05
N LEU A 82 -0.39 -6.15 11.86
CA LEU A 82 -0.22 -4.70 11.84
C LEU A 82 1.19 -4.27 12.27
N GLN A 83 1.82 -3.38 11.50
CA GLN A 83 3.14 -2.79 11.74
C GLN A 83 3.07 -1.26 11.74
N LYS A 84 4.15 -0.59 12.20
CA LYS A 84 4.24 0.88 12.20
C LYS A 84 4.22 1.50 10.80
N THR A 85 4.69 0.75 9.82
CA THR A 85 4.72 1.15 8.40
C THR A 85 3.46 0.71 7.65
N SER A 86 2.44 0.20 8.35
CA SER A 86 1.18 -0.21 7.74
C SER A 86 0.40 0.98 7.20
N ARG A 87 -0.19 0.79 6.02
CA ARG A 87 -1.18 1.67 5.43
C ARG A 87 -2.26 0.86 4.71
N LEU A 88 -3.42 1.45 4.52
CA LEU A 88 -4.41 0.95 3.57
C LEU A 88 -4.04 1.45 2.18
N SER A 89 -3.64 0.54 1.29
CA SER A 89 -3.15 0.91 -0.05
C SER A 89 -4.17 1.65 -0.91
N CYS A 90 -5.47 1.57 -0.60
CA CYS A 90 -6.50 2.37 -1.26
C CYS A 90 -6.44 3.87 -0.92
N GLN A 91 -5.76 4.24 0.17
CA GLN A 91 -5.56 5.64 0.58
C GLN A 91 -4.23 6.22 0.07
N ILE A 92 -3.45 5.44 -0.69
CA ILE A 92 -2.18 5.90 -1.29
C ILE A 92 -2.42 6.12 -2.78
N MET A 93 -2.53 7.38 -3.17
CA MET A 93 -2.71 7.78 -4.57
C MET A 93 -1.37 7.96 -5.28
N MET A 94 -1.19 7.27 -6.40
CA MET A 94 0.02 7.41 -7.23
C MET A 94 0.09 8.78 -7.89
N ARG A 95 1.29 9.34 -7.84
CA ARG A 95 1.72 10.62 -8.42
C ARG A 95 3.19 10.54 -8.79
N ASP A 96 3.70 11.51 -9.53
CA ASP A 96 5.07 11.47 -10.08
C ASP A 96 6.14 11.37 -8.97
N GLU A 97 5.89 11.94 -7.79
CA GLU A 97 6.79 11.89 -6.64
C GLU A 97 6.93 10.48 -6.01
N LEU A 98 6.03 9.57 -6.38
CA LEU A 98 6.00 8.18 -5.95
C LEU A 98 6.61 7.21 -6.97
N ASP A 99 7.24 7.70 -8.05
CA ASP A 99 7.93 6.82 -9.01
C ASP A 99 9.03 6.01 -8.32
N GLY A 100 8.87 4.69 -8.31
CA GLY A 100 9.73 3.75 -7.60
C GLY A 100 9.21 3.32 -6.23
N LEU A 101 7.99 3.69 -5.83
CA LEU A 101 7.39 3.32 -4.54
C LEU A 101 7.55 1.82 -4.26
N VAL A 102 7.97 1.48 -3.04
CA VAL A 102 8.10 0.09 -2.60
C VAL A 102 7.13 -0.17 -1.45
N VAL A 103 6.30 -1.20 -1.62
CA VAL A 103 5.40 -1.72 -0.57
C VAL A 103 5.57 -3.23 -0.45
N ALA A 104 5.29 -3.79 0.71
CA ALA A 104 5.32 -5.23 0.97
C ALA A 104 3.95 -5.74 1.42
N LEU A 105 3.68 -7.02 1.13
CA LEU A 105 2.43 -7.67 1.52
C LEU A 105 2.46 -8.07 3.01
N PRO A 106 1.32 -8.00 3.73
CA PRO A 106 1.24 -8.48 5.11
C PRO A 106 1.62 -9.97 5.25
N GLY A 107 2.34 -10.31 6.32
CA GLY A 107 2.93 -11.64 6.50
C GLY A 107 4.16 -11.95 5.63
N SER A 108 4.70 -10.96 4.91
CA SER A 108 6.07 -11.02 4.37
C SER A 108 7.09 -10.62 5.45
N ASN A 109 8.36 -10.94 5.24
CA ASN A 109 9.48 -10.52 6.11
C ASN A 109 10.45 -9.63 5.31
N PRO A 110 10.07 -8.38 4.99
CA PRO A 110 10.93 -7.50 4.19
C PRO A 110 12.18 -7.12 4.98
N ALA A 111 13.29 -6.82 4.30
CA ALA A 111 14.56 -6.55 4.98
C ALA A 111 14.58 -5.31 5.91
N TRP A 112 13.51 -4.51 5.90
CA TRP A 112 13.34 -3.28 6.67
C TRP A 112 12.25 -3.36 7.76
N SER A 113 11.61 -4.53 7.93
CA SER A 113 10.67 -4.75 9.05
C SER A 113 11.39 -4.97 10.37
#